data_AF-A0A316I0B6-F1
#
_entry.id   AF-A0A316I0B6-F1
#
_cell.length_a   1.000
_cell.length_b   1.000
_cell.length_c   1.000
_cell.angle_alpha   90.00
_cell.angle_beta   90.00
_cell.angle_gamma   90.00
#
_symmetry.space_group_name_H-M   'P 1'
#
loop_
_entity.id
_entity.type
_entity.pdbx_description
1 polymer ?
#
loop_
_entity_poly.entity_id
_entity_poly.type
_entity_poly.pdbx_seq_one_letter_code
_entity_poly.pdbx_strand_id
1 'polypeptide(L)' 'MNDQTCQRCGEPVELDQEDFELFERMHPECFHYAFEHDLTKPGLSVDEDCGDPACPSGA' A
#
# COMPACT_ATOMS: atom_id res chain seq x y z
N MET A 1 16.82 -5.33 14.19
CA MET A 1 15.52 -4.67 14.03
C MET A 1 15.54 -4.03 12.67
N ASN A 2 14.61 -4.37 11.78
CA ASN A 2 14.52 -3.70 10.48
C ASN A 2 13.88 -2.33 10.73
N ASP A 3 14.70 -1.28 10.76
CA ASP A 3 14.26 0.12 10.85
C ASP A 3 13.73 0.61 9.48
N GLN A 4 12.83 -0.15 8.87
CA GLN A 4 12.22 0.22 7.58
C GLN A 4 11.07 1.19 7.83
N THR A 5 11.00 2.26 7.05
CA THR A 5 9.97 3.29 7.18
C THR A 5 9.25 3.47 5.86
N CYS A 6 7.93 3.42 5.90
CA CYS A 6 7.09 3.55 4.72
C CYS A 6 7.26 4.95 4.12
N GLN A 7 7.56 5.02 2.82
CA GLN A 7 7.76 6.29 2.12
C GLN A 7 6.47 7.13 1.99
N ARG A 8 5.29 6.53 2.18
CA ARG A 8 4.00 7.22 2.10
C ARG A 8 3.54 7.80 3.44
N CYS A 9 3.44 6.97 4.47
CA CYS A 9 2.88 7.38 5.76
C CYS A 9 3.94 7.73 6.82
N GLY A 10 5.20 7.33 6.62
CA GLY A 10 6.29 7.59 7.58
C GLY A 10 6.29 6.66 8.80
N GLU A 11 5.42 5.65 8.86
CA GLU A 11 5.38 4.66 9.93
C GLU A 11 6.31 3.46 9.65
N PRO A 12 6.77 2.74 10.69
CA PRO A 12 7.62 1.57 10.52
C PRO A 12 6.93 0.46 9.72
N VAL A 13 7.71 -0.26 8.91
CA VAL A 13 7.26 -1.39 8.10
C VAL A 13 7.86 -2.69 8.63
N GLU A 14 6.97 -3.59 9.06
CA GLU A 14 7.34 -4.94 9.51
C GLU A 14 7.27 -5.95 8.36
N LEU A 15 8.06 -5.70 7.31
CA LEU A 15 8.27 -6.63 6.19
C LEU A 15 9.72 -7.09 6.15
N ASP A 16 9.97 -8.22 5.51
CA ASP A 16 11.33 -8.56 5.10
C ASP A 16 11.81 -7.58 4.00
N GLN A 17 13.13 -7.48 3.82
CA GLN A 17 13.71 -6.51 2.89
C GLN A 17 13.22 -6.71 1.45
N GLU A 18 13.05 -7.96 1.02
CA GLU A 18 12.60 -8.31 -0.33
C GLU A 18 11.17 -7.81 -0.59
N ASP A 19 10.24 -8.05 0.34
CA ASP A 19 8.87 -7.57 0.23
C ASP A 19 8.79 -6.04 0.36
N PHE A 20 9.61 -5.46 1.23
CA PHE A 20 9.67 -4.00 1.38
C PHE A 20 10.12 -3.32 0.08
N GLU A 21 11.09 -3.89 -0.64
CA GLU A 21 11.49 -3.37 -1.95
C GLU A 21 10.44 -3.64 -3.03
N LEU A 22 9.71 -4.75 -2.97
CA LEU A 22 8.62 -5.07 -3.90
C LEU A 22 7.48 -4.03 -3.85
N PHE A 23 7.14 -3.54 -2.66
CA PHE A 23 6.10 -2.53 -2.46
C PHE A 23 6.63 -1.09 -2.55
N GLU A 24 7.69 -0.85 -3.32
CA GLU A 24 8.30 0.48 -3.52
C GLU A 24 8.65 1.19 -2.19
N ARG A 25 9.11 0.40 -1.20
CA ARG A 25 9.45 0.86 0.16
C ARG A 25 8.25 1.43 0.91
N MET A 26 7.08 0.86 0.70
CA MET A 26 5.82 1.21 1.36
C MET A 26 5.21 -0.02 2.05
N HIS A 27 4.22 0.22 2.90
CA HIS A 27 3.31 -0.86 3.30
C HIS A 27 2.53 -1.37 2.07
N PRO A 28 2.11 -2.66 2.06
CA PRO A 28 1.30 -3.19 0.96
C PRO A 28 0.02 -2.37 0.72
N GLU A 29 -0.65 -1.93 1.80
CA GLU A 29 -1.81 -1.03 1.74
C GLU A 29 -1.46 0.37 1.18
N CYS A 30 -0.32 0.93 1.59
CA CYS A 30 0.13 2.23 1.14
C CYS A 30 0.45 2.23 -0.35
N PHE A 31 1.04 1.12 -0.82
CA PHE A 31 1.29 0.84 -2.21
C PHE A 31 -0.02 0.68 -2.99
N HIS A 32 -0.98 -0.10 -2.46
CA HIS A 32 -2.30 -0.28 -3.06
C HIS A 32 -2.99 1.06 -3.35
N TYR A 33 -3.03 1.93 -2.34
CA TYR A 33 -3.62 3.26 -2.48
C TYR A 33 -2.81 4.21 -3.36
N ALA A 34 -1.52 3.96 -3.60
CA ALA A 34 -0.66 4.86 -4.38
C ALA A 34 -0.67 4.48 -5.87
N PHE A 35 -0.84 3.19 -6.16
CA PHE A 35 -0.69 2.64 -7.50
C PHE A 35 -1.91 1.84 -7.95
N GLU A 36 -2.38 0.87 -7.17
CA GLU A 36 -3.42 -0.06 -7.61
C GLU A 36 -4.81 0.57 -7.73
N HIS A 37 -5.16 1.51 -6.84
CA HIS A 37 -6.39 2.30 -6.96
C HIS A 37 -6.42 3.09 -8.27
N ASP A 38 -5.33 3.78 -8.61
CA ASP A 38 -5.28 4.60 -9.83
C ASP A 38 -5.34 3.74 -11.11
N LEU A 39 -4.72 2.55 -11.07
CA LEU A 39 -4.77 1.59 -12.18
C LEU A 39 -6.17 0.99 -12.39
N THR A 40 -6.88 0.67 -11.30
CA THR A 40 -8.18 -0.02 -11.38
C THR A 40 -9.34 0.96 -11.58
N LYS A 41 -9.32 2.08 -10.84
CA LYS A 41 -10.32 3.15 -10.90
C LYS A 41 -9.61 4.50 -10.64
N PRO A 42 -9.11 5.17 -11.69
CA PRO A 42 -8.44 6.46 -11.53
C PRO A 42 -9.35 7.50 -10.86
N GLY A 43 -8.82 8.17 -9.85
CA GLY A 43 -9.56 9.16 -9.05
C GLY A 43 -10.44 8.58 -7.93
N LEU A 44 -10.37 7.28 -7.66
CA LEU A 44 -11.03 6.65 -6.52
C LEU A 44 -10.36 7.10 -5.20
N SER A 45 -11.14 7.52 -4.20
CA SER A 45 -10.61 7.85 -2.89
C SER A 45 -9.95 6.64 -2.23
N VAL A 46 -9.05 6.89 -1.28
CA VAL A 46 -8.47 5.82 -0.45
C VAL A 46 -9.52 5.15 0.43
N ASP A 47 -10.60 5.86 0.78
CA ASP A 47 -11.70 5.33 1.59
C ASP A 47 -12.73 4.52 0.78
N GLU A 48 -12.58 4.45 -0.54
CA GLU A 48 -13.54 3.77 -1.42
C GLU A 48 -13.03 2.39 -1.83
N ASP A 49 -13.92 1.41 -1.81
CA ASP A 49 -13.63 0.06 -2.28
C ASP A 49 -13.40 0.04 -3.81
N CYS A 50 -12.19 -0.34 -4.21
CA CYS A 50 -11.86 -0.50 -5.62
C CYS A 50 -12.46 -1.78 -6.23
N GLY A 51 -12.96 -2.71 -5.40
CA GLY A 51 -13.53 -3.98 -5.79
C GLY A 51 -12.51 -5.12 -5.87
N ASP A 52 -11.25 -4.85 -5.51
CA ASP A 52 -10.24 -5.88 -5.31
C ASP A 52 -10.51 -6.59 -3.97
N PRO A 53 -10.52 -7.93 -3.91
CA PRO A 53 -10.78 -8.66 -2.67
C PRO A 53 -9.72 -8.43 -1.57
N ALA A 54 -8.55 -7.91 -1.92
CA ALA A 54 -7.50 -7.51 -0.99
C ALA A 54 -7.50 -5.98 -0.72
N CYS A 55 -8.46 -5.22 -1.26
CA CYS A 55 -8.59 -3.80 -0.99
C CYS A 55 -8.84 -3.57 0.51
N PRO A 56 -8.00 -2.81 1.21
CA PRO A 56 -8.19 -2.59 2.65
C PRO A 56 -9.50 -1.86 2.97
N SER A 57 -10.04 -1.10 2.00
CA SER A 57 -11.30 -0.35 2.13
C SER A 57 -12.55 -1.18 1.81
N GLY A 58 -12.39 -2.39 1.27
CA GLY A 58 -13.47 -3.34 0.98
C GLY A 58 -13.59 -4.50 1.98
N ALA A 59 -12.65 -4.62 2.93
CA ALA A 59 -12.50 -5.73 3.88
C ALA A 59 -13.36 -5.59 5.16
#